data_AF-A0A1G4FH71-F1
#
_entry.id   AF-A0A1G4FH71-F1
#
_cell.length_a   1.000
_cell.length_b   1.000
_cell.length_c   1.000
_cell.angle_alpha   90.00
_cell.angle_beta   90.00
_cell.angle_gamma   90.00
#
_symmetry.space_group_name_H-M   'P 1'
#
loop_
_entity.id
_entity.type
_entity.pdbx_description
1 polymer ?
#
loop_
_entity_poly.entity_id
_entity_poly.type
_entity_poly.pdbx_seq_one_letter_code
_entity_poly.pdbx_strand_id
1 'polypeptide(L)' 'MNDKNELVLKGYGWMLKSFSQVNKGEVIDYLIKNHKSMPRISFRYAIEKMDKESHLYLMEL' A
#
# COMPACT_ATOMS: atom_id res chain seq x y z
N MET A 1 11.69 -4.65 0.64
CA MET A 1 10.83 -3.46 0.63
C MET A 1 11.60 -2.18 0.35
N ASN A 2 12.74 -1.93 0.99
CA ASN A 2 13.53 -0.69 0.80
C ASN A 2 14.52 -0.78 -0.37
N ASP A 3 14.02 -1.07 -1.57
CA ASP A 3 14.86 -0.98 -2.77
C ASP A 3 15.24 0.49 -3.03
N LYS A 4 16.43 0.73 -3.57
CA LYS A 4 16.88 2.08 -3.94
C LYS A 4 16.28 2.56 -5.25
N ASN A 5 15.80 1.64 -6.08
CA ASN A 5 15.18 1.96 -7.36
C ASN A 5 13.70 2.33 -7.17
N GLU A 6 13.38 3.58 -7.45
CA GLU A 6 12.03 4.12 -7.34
C GLU A 6 11.01 3.34 -8.21
N LEU A 7 11.40 2.83 -9.38
CA LEU A 7 10.51 2.05 -10.23
C LEU A 7 10.11 0.73 -9.58
N VAL A 8 11.02 0.08 -8.85
CA VAL A 8 10.72 -1.12 -8.08
C VAL A 8 9.73 -0.79 -6.97
N LEU A 9 9.96 0.33 -6.26
CA LEU A 9 9.07 0.79 -5.20
C LEU A 9 7.64 1.07 -5.72
N LYS A 10 7.53 1.77 -6.85
CA LYS A 10 6.24 2.01 -7.52
C LYS A 10 5.61 0.72 -8.00
N GLY A 11 6.39 -0.19 -8.57
CA GLY A 11 5.92 -1.45 -9.13
C GLY A 11 5.17 -2.31 -8.12
N TYR A 12 5.75 -2.55 -6.93
CA TYR A 12 5.05 -3.36 -5.94
C TYR A 12 3.90 -2.59 -5.24
N GLY A 13 3.99 -1.26 -5.14
CA GLY A 13 2.86 -0.43 -4.71
C GLY A 13 1.67 -0.54 -5.67
N TRP A 14 1.92 -0.54 -6.98
CA TRP A 14 0.91 -0.79 -8.01
C TRP A 14 0.34 -2.20 -7.95
N MET A 15 1.18 -3.20 -7.71
CA MET A 15 0.72 -4.57 -7.52
C MET A 15 -0.28 -4.65 -6.36
N LEU A 16 0.02 -4.03 -5.22
CA LEU A 16 -0.89 -3.99 -4.06
C LEU A 16 -2.18 -3.22 -4.35
N LYS A 17 -2.08 -2.09 -5.07
CA LYS A 17 -3.24 -1.32 -5.53
C LYS A 17 -4.16 -2.13 -6.43
N SER A 18 -3.62 -2.90 -7.37
CA SER A 18 -4.41 -3.78 -8.24
C SER A 18 -5.01 -4.93 -7.43
N PHE A 19 -4.23 -5.52 -6.51
CA PHE A 19 -4.72 -6.62 -5.69
C PHE A 19 -5.82 -6.19 -4.71
N SER A 20 -5.79 -4.94 -4.22
CA SER A 20 -6.82 -4.42 -3.31
C SER A 20 -8.19 -4.29 -3.96
N GLN A 21 -8.27 -4.28 -5.29
CA GLN A 21 -9.53 -4.27 -6.04
C GLN A 21 -10.20 -5.65 -6.05
N VAL A 22 -9.45 -6.72 -5.82
CA VAL A 22 -9.94 -8.11 -5.80
C VAL A 22 -10.04 -8.63 -4.36
N ASN A 23 -9.01 -8.39 -3.55
CA ASN A 23 -8.94 -8.83 -2.16
C ASN A 23 -8.47 -7.71 -1.24
N LYS A 24 -9.38 -6.78 -0.98
CA LYS A 24 -9.10 -5.58 -0.18
C LYS A 24 -8.67 -5.90 1.26
N GLY A 25 -9.29 -6.89 1.91
CA GLY A 25 -9.03 -7.23 3.31
C GLY A 25 -7.58 -7.66 3.54
N GLU A 26 -7.10 -8.62 2.75
CA GLU A 26 -5.72 -9.10 2.82
C GLU A 26 -4.69 -7.99 2.56
N VAL A 27 -4.99 -7.07 1.63
CA VAL A 27 -4.09 -5.93 1.37
C VAL A 27 -4.06 -4.97 2.57
N ILE A 28 -5.20 -4.69 3.19
CA ILE A 28 -5.26 -3.86 4.40
C ILE A 28 -4.45 -4.50 5.52
N ASP A 29 -4.64 -5.79 5.79
CA ASP A 29 -3.91 -6.50 6.83
C ASP A 29 -2.39 -6.49 6.58
N TYR A 30 -2.00 -6.67 5.32
CA TYR A 30 -0.61 -6.54 4.90
C TYR A 30 -0.06 -5.13 5.16
N LEU A 31 -0.80 -4.08 4.81
CA LEU A 31 -0.37 -2.69 5.00
C LEU A 31 -0.26 -2.35 6.48
N ILE A 32 -1.24 -2.72 7.30
CA ILE A 32 -1.20 -2.55 8.77
C ILE A 32 0.02 -3.25 9.35
N LYS A 33 0.29 -4.50 8.95
CA LYS A 33 1.42 -5.27 9.46
C LYS A 33 2.77 -4.65 9.11
N ASN A 34 2.90 -4.02 7.93
CA ASN A 34 4.19 -3.61 7.39
C ASN A 34 4.43 -2.08 7.36
N HIS A 35 3.45 -1.23 7.69
CA HIS A 35 3.51 0.24 7.53
C HIS A 35 4.81 0.88 8.03
N LYS A 36 5.32 0.45 9.19
CA LYS A 36 6.56 0.99 9.80
C LYS A 36 7.82 0.79 8.95
N SER A 37 7.85 -0.26 8.14
CA SER A 37 9.01 -0.65 7.33
C SER A 37 8.82 -0.38 5.83
N MET A 38 7.60 -0.06 5.43
CA MET A 38 7.23 0.10 4.03
C MET A 38 7.60 1.52 3.54
N PRO A 39 8.32 1.63 2.42
CA PRO A 39 8.55 2.90 1.74
C PRO A 39 7.26 3.67 1.51
N ARG A 40 7.27 4.96 1.87
CA ARG A 40 6.14 5.88 1.71
C ARG A 40 5.59 5.93 0.29
N ILE A 41 6.45 5.81 -0.72
CA ILE A 41 6.06 5.80 -2.14
C ILE A 41 5.12 4.61 -2.40
N SER A 42 5.58 3.41 -2.07
CA SER A 42 4.83 2.19 -2.31
C SER A 42 3.54 2.12 -1.49
N PHE A 43 3.58 2.56 -0.23
CA PHE A 43 2.41 2.61 0.65
C PHE A 43 1.32 3.51 0.06
N ARG A 44 1.70 4.69 -0.43
CA ARG A 44 0.75 5.63 -1.06
C ARG A 44 0.12 5.08 -2.34
N TYR A 45 0.92 4.40 -3.18
CA TYR A 45 0.36 3.75 -4.35
C TYR A 45 -0.62 2.64 -3.98
N ALA A 46 -0.30 1.83 -2.97
CA ALA A 46 -1.14 0.72 -2.53
C ALA A 46 -2.54 1.16 -2.06
N ILE A 47 -2.66 2.35 -1.45
CA ILE A 47 -3.94 2.85 -0.91
C ILE A 47 -4.74 3.72 -1.88
N GLU A 48 -4.20 4.06 -3.06
CA GLU A 48 -4.79 5.05 -3.99
C GLU A 48 -6.24 4.73 -4.42
N LYS A 49 -6.60 3.45 -4.50
CA LYS A 49 -7.93 2.98 -4.92
C LYS A 49 -8.83 2.51 -3.78
N MET A 50 -8.41 2.70 -2.54
CA MET A 50 -9.24 2.38 -1.39
C MET A 50 -10.35 3.43 -1.20
N ASP A 51 -11.47 3.02 -0.60
CA ASP A 51 -12.50 3.95 -0.16
C ASP A 51 -11.96 4.92 0.89
N LYS A 52 -12.69 6.01 1.08
CA LYS A 52 -12.30 7.13 1.93
C LYS A 52 -11.99 6.70 3.37
N GLU A 53 -12.80 5.82 3.94
CA GLU A 53 -12.62 5.37 5.33
C GLU A 53 -11.33 4.58 5.48
N SER A 54 -11.13 3.59 4.62
CA SER A 54 -9.93 2.75 4.64
C SER A 54 -8.67 3.56 4.34
N HIS A 55 -8.76 4.50 3.40
CA HIS A 55 -7.65 5.38 3.05
C HIS A 55 -7.26 6.31 4.20
N LEU A 56 -8.23 6.92 4.89
CA LEU A 56 -7.97 7.78 6.05
C LEU A 56 -7.36 6.96 7.19
N TYR A 57 -7.95 5.82 7.52
CA TYR A 57 -7.44 4.92 8.55
C TYR A 57 -5.97 4.53 8.31
N LEU A 58 -5.62 4.13 7.08
CA LEU A 58 -4.25 3.76 6.73
C LEU A 58 -3.28 4.95 6.69
N MET A 59 -3.76 6.18 6.48
CA MET A 59 -2.93 7.38 6.55
C MET A 59 -2.60 7.81 7.99
N GLU A 60 -3.36 7.33 8.98
CA GLU A 60 -3.14 7.61 10.40
C GLU A 60 -2.19 6.62 11.08
N LEU A 61 -1.80 5.54 10.39
CA LEU A 61 -0.79 4.57 10.82
C LEU A 61 0.64 5.13 10.75
#